data_AF-A0A935HES9-F1
#
_entry.id   AF-A0A935HES9-F1
#
_cell.length_a   1.000
_cell.length_b   1.000
_cell.length_c   1.000
_cell.angle_alpha   90.00
_cell.angle_beta   90.00
_cell.angle_gamma   90.00
#
_symmetry.space_group_name_H-M   'P 1'
#
loop_
_entity.id
_entity.type
_entity.pdbx_description
1 polymer ?
#
loop_
_entity_poly.entity_id
_entity_poly.type
_entity_poly.pdbx_seq_one_letter_code
_entity_poly.pdbx_strand_id
1 'polypeptide(L)'
;MFGVIGGAGDHVLCFGLRGNVFESDDLGSTWNKRETATELSLMGGATGADGSTVLVGGNGIVLSRSSDSAHFLATTHPDSAVLSSVLVLGPGEYTVVGETGVSFFQP
;
A
#
# COMPACT_ATOMS: atom_id res chain seq x y z
N MET A 1 8.52 -9.45 -4.41
CA MET A 1 8.70 -8.10 -4.97
C MET A 1 8.75 -7.13 -3.79
N PHE A 2 9.40 -5.98 -3.96
CA PHE A 2 9.55 -4.93 -2.95
C PHE A 2 9.25 -3.60 -3.63
N GLY A 3 8.86 -2.59 -2.84
CA GLY A 3 8.59 -1.26 -3.37
C GLY A 3 8.95 -0.16 -2.38
N VAL A 4 9.07 1.05 -2.91
CA VAL A 4 9.27 2.28 -2.16
C VAL A 4 8.35 3.36 -2.72
N ILE A 5 7.71 4.12 -1.85
CA ILE A 5 6.91 5.30 -2.21
C ILE A 5 7.39 6.50 -1.39
N GLY A 6 7.44 7.67 -2.04
CA GLY A 6 7.74 8.94 -1.39
C GLY A 6 6.46 9.61 -0.90
N GLY A 7 6.53 10.21 0.29
CA GLY A 7 5.50 11.09 0.82
C GLY A 7 5.87 12.56 0.71
N ALA A 8 5.23 13.40 1.52
CA ALA A 8 5.60 14.81 1.64
C ALA A 8 6.94 14.98 2.39
N GLY A 9 7.72 15.97 1.98
CA GLY A 9 9.02 16.28 2.60
C GLY A 9 9.99 15.10 2.49
N ASP A 10 10.55 14.70 3.63
CA ASP A 10 11.58 13.67 3.74
C ASP A 10 11.00 12.26 4.04
N HIS A 11 9.66 12.13 3.95
CA HIS A 11 8.97 10.90 4.25
C HIS A 11 9.11 9.86 3.12
N VAL A 12 9.52 8.64 3.49
CA VAL A 12 9.66 7.49 2.59
C VAL A 12 9.08 6.24 3.25
N LEU A 13 8.30 5.47 2.50
CA LEU A 13 7.76 4.18 2.93
C LEU A 13 8.29 3.06 2.03
N CYS A 14 8.91 2.05 2.63
CA CYS A 14 9.34 0.82 1.98
C CYS A 14 8.45 -0.35 2.39
N PHE A 15 8.16 -1.25 1.46
CA PHE A 15 7.30 -2.40 1.71
C PHE A 15 7.71 -3.64 0.91
N GLY A 16 7.22 -4.81 1.32
CA GLY A 16 7.41 -6.02 0.53
C GLY A 16 7.01 -7.31 1.20
N LEU A 17 7.89 -8.30 1.11
CA LEU A 17 7.64 -9.67 1.56
C LEU A 17 7.11 -9.74 3.00
N ARG A 18 6.21 -10.69 3.23
CA ARG A 18 5.68 -11.00 4.58
C ARG A 18 5.03 -9.81 5.28
N GLY A 19 4.30 -8.98 4.53
CA GLY A 19 3.60 -7.80 5.05
C GLY A 19 4.50 -6.74 5.66
N ASN A 20 5.82 -6.78 5.39
CA ASN A 20 6.74 -5.81 5.96
C ASN A 20 6.49 -4.43 5.38
N VAL A 21 6.32 -3.45 6.26
CA VAL A 21 6.26 -2.03 5.95
C VAL A 21 7.14 -1.27 6.93
N PHE A 22 7.97 -0.38 6.41
CA PHE A 22 8.86 0.47 7.17
C PHE A 22 8.76 1.90 6.65
N GLU A 23 8.83 2.86 7.55
CA GLU A 23 8.80 4.29 7.24
C GLU A 23 10.00 5.00 7.79
N SER A 24 10.41 6.03 7.08
CA SER A 24 11.44 6.97 7.47
C SER A 24 10.91 8.39 7.26
N ASP A 25 11.23 9.28 8.19
CA ASP A 25 10.96 10.72 8.13
C ASP A 25 12.25 11.53 7.87
N ASP A 26 13.34 10.84 7.50
CA ASP A 26 14.69 11.39 7.35
C ASP A 26 15.44 10.77 6.16
N LEU A 27 14.68 10.56 5.05
CA LEU A 27 15.17 10.02 3.77
C LEU A 27 15.93 8.68 3.89
N GLY A 28 15.53 7.85 4.84
CA GLY A 28 16.03 6.50 5.05
C GLY A 28 17.20 6.37 6.02
N SER A 29 17.49 7.42 6.80
CA SER A 29 18.54 7.40 7.82
C SER A 29 18.11 6.57 9.05
N THR A 30 16.85 6.69 9.45
CA THR A 30 16.19 5.89 10.49
C THR A 30 14.88 5.31 9.99
N TRP A 31 14.50 4.14 10.52
CA TRP A 31 13.34 3.38 10.07
C TRP A 31 12.47 2.92 11.23
N ASN A 32 11.16 3.12 11.10
CA ASN A 32 10.14 2.65 12.02
C ASN A 32 9.28 1.60 11.32
N LYS A 33 9.13 0.42 11.92
CA LYS A 33 8.25 -0.62 11.39
C LYS A 33 6.79 -0.22 11.60
N ARG A 34 5.94 -0.48 10.60
CA ARG A 34 4.49 -0.33 10.68
C ARG A 34 3.81 -1.69 10.63
N GLU A 35 2.78 -1.85 11.47
CA GLU A 35 1.98 -3.06 11.53
C GLU A 35 0.90 -3.04 10.44
N THR A 36 0.78 -4.16 9.72
CA THR A 36 -0.03 -4.29 8.50
C THR A 36 -1.16 -5.33 8.61
N ALA A 37 -1.25 -6.02 9.75
CA ALA A 37 -2.20 -7.09 10.01
C ALA A 37 -2.20 -8.24 8.97
N THR A 38 -1.13 -8.38 8.19
CA THR A 38 -1.00 -9.42 7.15
C THR A 38 0.42 -9.95 7.08
N GLU A 39 0.55 -11.21 6.66
CA GLU A 39 1.83 -11.84 6.29
C GLU A 39 1.94 -12.05 4.76
N LEU A 40 0.99 -11.53 3.99
CA LEU A 40 1.03 -11.63 2.54
C LEU A 40 2.11 -10.69 1.99
N SER A 41 2.75 -11.10 0.89
CA SER A 41 3.72 -10.22 0.23
C SER A 41 2.99 -9.02 -0.38
N LEU A 42 3.58 -7.84 -0.21
CA LEU A 42 3.15 -6.61 -0.85
C LEU A 42 3.99 -6.38 -2.11
N MET A 43 3.34 -5.96 -3.20
CA MET A 43 3.95 -5.86 -4.52
C MET A 43 3.84 -4.47 -5.14
N GLY A 44 2.74 -3.76 -4.88
CA GLY A 44 2.52 -2.41 -5.39
C GLY A 44 2.10 -1.46 -4.28
N GLY A 45 2.29 -0.16 -4.50
CA GLY A 45 1.85 0.86 -3.57
C GLY A 45 1.83 2.24 -4.18
N ALA A 46 0.98 3.11 -3.65
CA ALA A 46 0.85 4.50 -4.07
C ALA A 46 0.44 5.39 -2.89
N THR A 47 0.79 6.66 -3.01
CA THR A 47 0.32 7.73 -2.12
C THR A 47 -0.72 8.57 -2.85
N GLY A 48 -1.87 8.78 -2.21
CA GLY A 48 -2.92 9.67 -2.71
C GLY A 48 -2.54 11.15 -2.55
N ALA A 49 -3.22 12.03 -3.29
CA ALA A 49 -3.00 13.47 -3.20
C ALA A 49 -3.33 14.05 -1.81
N ASP A 50 -4.16 13.36 -1.03
CA ASP A 50 -4.52 13.64 0.37
C ASP A 50 -3.51 13.08 1.39
N GLY A 51 -2.42 12.47 0.91
CA GLY A 51 -1.41 11.80 1.72
C GLY A 51 -1.81 10.40 2.21
N SER A 52 -2.95 9.88 1.79
CA SER A 52 -3.31 8.48 2.05
C SER A 52 -2.29 7.53 1.42
N THR A 53 -2.12 6.35 2.00
CA THR A 53 -1.23 5.30 1.49
C THR A 53 -2.04 4.06 1.19
N VAL A 54 -1.85 3.49 0.00
CA VAL A 54 -2.46 2.21 -0.39
C VAL A 54 -1.37 1.26 -0.86
N LEU A 55 -1.35 0.04 -0.31
CA LEU A 55 -0.43 -1.04 -0.70
C LEU A 55 -1.26 -2.25 -1.15
N VAL A 56 -0.80 -2.96 -2.17
CA VAL A 56 -1.48 -4.12 -2.74
C VAL A 56 -0.54 -5.30 -2.89
N GLY A 57 -1.08 -6.52 -2.90
CA GLY A 57 -0.24 -7.69 -3.05
C GLY A 57 -0.96 -9.03 -3.24
N GLY A 58 -0.42 -10.06 -2.58
CA GLY A 58 -0.86 -11.44 -2.73
C GLY A 58 -2.30 -11.66 -2.27
N ASN A 59 -2.98 -12.64 -2.86
CA ASN A 59 -4.39 -12.97 -2.59
C ASN A 59 -5.32 -11.75 -2.62
N GLY A 60 -5.07 -10.78 -3.49
CA GLY A 60 -5.88 -9.57 -3.61
C GLY A 60 -5.84 -8.64 -2.39
N ILE A 61 -4.86 -8.77 -1.48
CA ILE A 61 -4.79 -7.91 -0.30
C ILE A 61 -4.64 -6.43 -0.72
N VAL A 62 -5.41 -5.57 -0.06
CA VAL A 62 -5.34 -4.11 -0.16
C VAL A 62 -5.25 -3.54 1.24
N LEU A 63 -4.11 -2.92 1.54
CA LEU A 63 -3.87 -2.17 2.78
C LEU A 63 -4.10 -0.69 2.50
N SER A 64 -4.98 -0.03 3.24
CA SER A 64 -5.23 1.41 3.13
C SER A 64 -4.96 2.12 4.45
N ARG A 65 -4.45 3.35 4.38
CA ARG A 65 -4.19 4.19 5.56
C ARG A 65 -4.36 5.66 5.21
N SER A 66 -5.16 6.37 6.01
CA SER A 66 -5.29 7.84 5.93
C SER A 66 -4.01 8.54 6.37
N SER A 67 -3.78 9.79 5.93
CA SER A 67 -2.58 10.55 6.27
C SER A 67 -2.41 10.86 7.76
N ASP A 68 -3.49 10.82 8.53
CA ASP A 68 -3.54 11.07 9.98
C ASP A 68 -3.54 9.77 10.83
N SER A 69 -3.50 8.61 10.19
CA SER A 69 -3.55 7.30 10.88
C SER A 69 -2.17 6.65 10.95
N ALA A 70 -1.86 6.05 12.10
CA ALA A 70 -0.69 5.18 12.24
C ALA A 70 -0.92 3.75 11.73
N HIS A 71 -2.18 3.35 11.51
CA HIS A 71 -2.57 1.95 11.28
C HIS A 71 -3.14 1.72 9.88
N PHE A 72 -2.72 0.62 9.25
CA PHE A 72 -3.32 0.13 8.03
C PHE A 72 -4.62 -0.64 8.31
N LEU A 73 -5.62 -0.41 7.45
CA LEU A 73 -6.81 -1.25 7.33
C LEU A 73 -6.56 -2.27 6.22
N ALA A 74 -6.76 -3.55 6.53
CA ALA A 74 -6.63 -4.64 5.57
C ALA A 74 -8.00 -5.02 4.99
N THR A 75 -8.08 -5.05 3.66
CA THR A 75 -9.24 -5.54 2.90
C THR A 75 -8.76 -6.44 1.76
N THR A 76 -9.68 -7.15 1.11
CA THR A 76 -9.35 -8.09 0.03
C THR A 76 -10.19 -7.80 -1.20
N HIS A 77 -9.55 -7.66 -2.36
CA HIS A 77 -10.24 -7.55 -3.64
C HIS A 77 -11.08 -8.82 -3.90
N PRO A 78 -12.34 -8.71 -4.38
CA PRO A 78 -13.26 -9.85 -4.51
C PRO A 78 -12.68 -11.05 -5.29
N ASP A 79 -11.97 -10.78 -6.38
CA ASP A 79 -11.37 -11.82 -7.22
C ASP A 79 -10.22 -12.58 -6.53
N SER A 80 -9.68 -12.03 -5.43
CA SER A 80 -8.54 -12.57 -4.68
C SER A 80 -7.28 -12.88 -5.52
N ALA A 81 -7.25 -12.40 -6.77
CA ALA A 81 -6.12 -12.51 -7.67
C ALA A 81 -4.96 -11.65 -7.18
N VAL A 82 -3.74 -12.01 -7.57
CA VAL A 82 -2.56 -11.23 -7.20
C VAL A 82 -2.64 -9.83 -7.81
N LEU A 83 -2.45 -8.81 -6.97
CA LEU A 83 -2.33 -7.41 -7.39
C LEU A 83 -0.86 -6.99 -7.41
N SER A 84 -0.45 -6.31 -8.48
CA SER A 84 0.92 -5.87 -8.72
C SER A 84 1.11 -4.37 -8.63
N SER A 85 0.06 -3.57 -8.84
CA SER A 85 0.12 -2.11 -8.77
C SER A 85 -1.24 -1.50 -8.41
N VAL A 86 -1.22 -0.26 -7.94
CA VAL A 86 -2.40 0.52 -7.56
C VAL A 86 -2.19 2.00 -7.88
N LEU A 87 -3.26 2.68 -8.29
CA LEU A 87 -3.37 4.12 -8.37
C LEU A 87 -4.50 4.58 -7.44
N VAL A 88 -4.26 5.62 -6.66
CA VAL A 88 -5.29 6.26 -5.83
C VAL A 88 -5.94 7.38 -6.64
N LEU A 89 -7.24 7.26 -6.90
CA LEU A 89 -8.03 8.26 -7.63
C LEU A 89 -8.66 9.28 -6.67
N GLY A 90 -9.00 8.84 -5.46
CA GLY A 90 -9.62 9.63 -4.42
C GLY A 90 -9.79 8.83 -3.12
N PRO A 91 -10.43 9.41 -2.10
CA PRO A 91 -10.66 8.73 -0.83
C PRO A 91 -11.44 7.42 -1.03
N GLY A 92 -10.80 6.28 -0.77
CA GLY A 92 -11.42 4.96 -0.96
C GLY A 92 -11.59 4.52 -2.42
N GLU A 93 -11.08 5.27 -3.40
CA GLU A 93 -11.27 5.00 -4.82
C GLU A 93 -9.94 4.65 -5.49
N TYR A 94 -9.82 3.42 -5.97
CA TYR A 94 -8.56 2.90 -6.50
C TYR A 94 -8.73 2.29 -7.89
N THR A 95 -7.69 2.40 -8.71
CA THR A 95 -7.48 1.52 -9.86
C THR A 95 -6.41 0.51 -9.49
N VAL A 96 -6.73 -0.77 -9.56
CA VAL A 96 -5.79 -1.87 -9.26
C VAL A 96 -5.41 -2.61 -10.52
N VAL A 97 -4.18 -3.11 -10.57
CA VAL A 97 -3.65 -3.92 -11.66
C VAL A 97 -3.18 -5.24 -11.11
N GLY A 98 -3.53 -6.34 -11.76
CA GLY A 98 -3.21 -7.69 -11.30
C GLY A 98 -3.35 -8.75 -12.39
N GLU A 99 -3.40 -10.02 -11.98
CA GLU A 99 -3.50 -11.17 -12.88
C GLU A 99 -4.77 -11.17 -13.73
N THR A 100 -5.84 -10.54 -13.25
CA THR A 100 -7.13 -10.42 -13.95
C THR A 100 -7.23 -9.16 -14.82
N GLY A 101 -6.15 -8.38 -14.95
CA GLY A 101 -6.11 -7.15 -15.73
C GLY A 101 -6.17 -5.90 -14.86
N VAL A 102 -6.97 -4.91 -15.30
CA VAL A 102 -7.15 -3.62 -14.62
C VAL A 102 -8.61 -3.48 -14.19
N SER A 103 -8.85 -3.11 -12.93
CA SER A 103 -10.20 -2.89 -12.39
C SER A 103 -10.25 -1.68 -11.46
N PHE A 104 -11.46 -1.14 -11.27
CA PHE A 104 -11.75 -0.21 -10.19
C PHE A 104 -12.06 -0.98 -8.91
N PHE A 105 -11.63 -0.46 -7.77
CA PHE A 105 -11.86 -1.06 -6.48
C PHE A 105 -12.20 0.02 -5.43
N GLN A 106 -13.23 -0.26 -4.63
CA GLN A 106 -13.64 0.50 -3.46
C GLN A 106 -13.82 -0.50 -2.30
N PRO A 107 -13.02 -0.38 -1.22
CA PRO A 107 -13.09 -1.27 -0.05
C PRO A 107 -14.29 -0.99 0.86
#